data_AF-A0AAP2G4L9-F1
#
_entry.id   AF-A0AAP2G4L9-F1
#
_cell.length_a   1.000
_cell.length_b   1.000
_cell.length_c   1.000
_cell.angle_alpha   90.00
_cell.angle_beta   90.00
_cell.angle_gamma   90.00
#
_symmetry.space_group_name_H-M   'P 1'
#
loop_
_entity.id
_entity.type
_entity.pdbx_description
1 polymer ?
#
loop_
_entity_poly.entity_id
_entity_poly.type
_entity_poly.pdbx_seq_one_letter_code
_entity_poly.pdbx_strand_id
1 'polypeptide(L)'
;MTDIKGPYRAGAFFVALSGVLHLLSPILGGFGPQMLGLAAIGVLYLLFGFGLMQGWRWLAYLLFLWMLVGVSVSIALIWNGALPAWLPTGFAMADGAAALALFLALWRPAQG
;
A
#
# COMPACT_ATOMS: atom_id res chain seq x y z
N MET A 1 21.94 -5.72 8.42
CA MET A 1 21.25 -4.46 8.04
C MET A 1 21.47 -4.26 6.56
N THR A 2 20.48 -4.56 5.73
CA THR A 2 20.53 -4.23 4.30
C THR A 2 20.43 -2.72 4.15
N ASP A 3 21.41 -2.12 3.48
CA ASP A 3 21.42 -0.69 3.20
C ASP A 3 20.29 -0.40 2.20
N ILE A 4 19.12 0.01 2.68
CA ILE A 4 17.94 0.29 1.85
C ILE A 4 18.22 1.60 1.09
N LYS A 5 19.02 1.52 0.03
CA LYS A 5 19.36 2.61 -0.87
C LYS A 5 18.82 2.25 -2.26
N GLY A 6 17.53 2.51 -2.45
CA GLY A 6 16.86 2.31 -3.73
C GLY A 6 15.84 3.43 -3.97
N PRO A 7 15.58 3.82 -5.23
CA PRO A 7 14.67 4.92 -5.56
C PRO A 7 13.23 4.68 -5.05
N TYR A 8 12.86 3.42 -4.81
CA TYR A 8 11.52 3.02 -4.38
C TYR A 8 11.35 2.91 -2.87
N ARG A 9 12.33 3.30 -2.05
CA ARG A 9 12.26 3.12 -0.58
C ARG A 9 11.04 3.77 0.06
N ALA A 10 10.73 5.00 -0.33
CA ALA A 10 9.55 5.70 0.18
C ALA A 10 8.25 4.98 -0.21
N GLY A 11 8.14 4.55 -1.48
CA GLY A 11 7.01 3.74 -1.94
C GLY A 11 6.89 2.43 -1.17
N ALA A 12 8.00 1.70 -0.99
CA ALA A 12 8.04 0.46 -0.23
C ALA A 12 7.54 0.64 1.22
N PHE A 13 7.95 1.71 1.88
CA PHE A 13 7.50 2.04 3.23
C PHE A 13 5.98 2.25 3.29
N PHE A 14 5.41 3.06 2.39
CA PHE A 14 3.98 3.35 2.42
C PHE A 14 3.13 2.14 2.00
N VAL A 15 3.59 1.33 1.04
CA VAL A 15 2.95 0.05 0.70
C VAL A 15 2.94 -0.86 1.93
N ALA A 16 4.08 -1.02 2.62
CA ALA A 16 4.16 -1.86 3.80
C ALA A 16 3.30 -1.32 4.96
N LEU A 17 3.27 0.01 5.16
CA LEU A 17 2.42 0.66 6.15
C LEU A 17 0.94 0.37 5.87
N SER A 18 0.49 0.54 4.62
CA SER A 18 -0.87 0.16 4.21
C SER A 18 -1.11 -1.32 4.48
N GLY A 19 -0.12 -2.18 4.23
CA GLY A 19 -0.18 -3.61 4.54
C GLY A 19 -0.44 -3.90 6.03
N VAL A 20 0.30 -3.24 6.92
CA VAL A 20 0.10 -3.35 8.38
C VAL A 20 -1.31 -2.89 8.78
N LEU A 21 -1.78 -1.77 8.24
CA LEU A 21 -3.12 -1.27 8.53
C LEU A 21 -4.19 -2.29 8.11
N HIS A 22 -4.05 -2.90 6.93
CA HIS A 22 -4.97 -3.92 6.43
C HIS A 22 -5.08 -5.12 7.38
N LEU A 23 -3.99 -5.52 8.03
CA LEU A 23 -3.99 -6.61 9.01
C LEU A 23 -4.81 -6.31 10.27
N LEU A 24 -5.15 -5.04 10.53
CA LEU A 24 -6.05 -4.66 11.62
C LEU A 24 -7.53 -4.94 11.28
N SER A 25 -7.87 -5.14 10.01
CA SER A 25 -9.27 -5.28 9.55
C SER A 25 -10.02 -6.42 10.24
N PRO A 26 -9.49 -7.65 10.37
CA PRO A 26 -10.19 -8.73 11.08
C PRO A 26 -10.36 -8.46 12.58
N ILE A 27 -9.43 -7.73 13.18
CA ILE A 27 -9.45 -7.41 14.61
C ILE A 27 -10.57 -6.39 14.91
N LEU A 28 -10.76 -5.41 14.02
CA LEU A 28 -11.73 -4.33 14.22
C LEU A 28 -13.11 -4.59 13.57
N GLY A 29 -13.15 -5.33 12.46
CA GLY A 29 -14.37 -5.61 11.69
C GLY A 29 -14.87 -7.06 11.82
N GLY A 30 -14.18 -7.91 12.58
CA GLY A 30 -14.48 -9.34 12.76
C GLY A 30 -13.88 -10.25 11.68
N PHE A 31 -13.87 -11.56 11.91
CA PHE A 31 -13.22 -12.56 11.03
C PHE A 31 -14.09 -13.02 9.83
N GLY A 32 -14.91 -12.11 9.28
CA GLY A 32 -15.72 -12.39 8.10
C GLY A 32 -14.88 -12.43 6.80
N PRO A 33 -15.42 -13.00 5.70
CA PRO A 33 -14.70 -13.13 4.43
C PRO A 33 -14.11 -11.83 3.89
N GLN A 34 -14.85 -10.72 3.99
CA GLN A 34 -14.38 -9.40 3.55
C GLN A 34 -13.13 -8.94 4.33
N MET A 35 -13.14 -9.10 5.65
CA MET A 35 -12.03 -8.67 6.51
C MET A 35 -10.80 -9.57 6.36
N LEU A 36 -11.01 -10.87 6.19
CA LEU A 36 -9.95 -11.80 5.83
C LEU A 36 -9.36 -11.49 4.45
N GLY A 37 -10.19 -11.06 3.50
CA GLY A 37 -9.74 -10.55 2.20
C GLY A 37 -8.84 -9.31 2.33
N LEU A 38 -9.23 -8.35 3.17
CA LEU A 38 -8.39 -7.18 3.47
C LEU A 38 -7.08 -7.59 4.13
N ALA A 39 -7.09 -8.52 5.09
CA ALA A 39 -5.86 -9.02 5.71
C ALA A 39 -4.94 -9.73 4.71
N ALA A 40 -5.50 -10.51 3.78
CA ALA A 40 -4.72 -11.16 2.72
C ALA A 40 -4.05 -10.11 1.80
N ILE A 41 -4.75 -9.04 1.44
CA ILE A 41 -4.17 -7.88 0.74
C ILE A 41 -3.03 -7.28 1.58
N GLY A 42 -3.21 -7.17 2.90
CA GLY A 42 -2.19 -6.69 3.82
C GLY A 42 -0.89 -7.50 3.76
N VAL A 43 -1.00 -8.83 3.77
CA VAL A 43 0.16 -9.73 3.60
C VAL A 43 0.84 -9.50 2.25
N LEU A 44 0.07 -9.41 1.16
CA LEU A 44 0.62 -9.15 -0.17
C LEU A 44 1.37 -7.81 -0.21
N TYR A 45 0.84 -6.76 0.43
CA TYR A 45 1.48 -5.45 0.49
C TYR A 45 2.81 -5.50 1.22
N LEU A 46 2.93 -6.26 2.30
CA LEU A 46 4.21 -6.46 2.98
C LEU A 46 5.24 -7.14 2.05
N LEU A 47 4.83 -8.16 1.30
CA LEU A 47 5.69 -8.84 0.32
C LEU A 47 6.08 -7.92 -0.83
N PHE A 48 5.16 -7.11 -1.32
CA PHE A 48 5.40 -6.11 -2.35
C PHE A 48 6.33 -4.99 -1.88
N GLY A 49 6.17 -4.52 -0.64
CA GLY A 49 7.10 -3.59 0.00
C GLY A 49 8.53 -4.17 0.02
N PHE A 50 8.67 -5.45 0.36
CA PHE A 50 9.95 -6.14 0.26
C PHE A 50 10.48 -6.23 -1.18
N GLY A 51 9.65 -6.55 -2.16
CA GLY A 51 10.02 -6.57 -3.57
C GLY A 51 10.49 -5.21 -4.09
N LEU A 52 9.85 -4.11 -3.68
CA LEU A 52 10.26 -2.74 -4.01
C LEU A 52 11.63 -2.39 -3.42
N MET A 53 11.97 -2.90 -2.24
CA MET A 53 13.29 -2.73 -1.64
C MET A 53 14.40 -3.42 -2.46
N GLN A 54 14.06 -4.41 -3.29
CA GLN A 54 14.99 -5.04 -4.24
C GLN A 54 15.21 -4.22 -5.52
N GLY A 55 14.56 -3.06 -5.66
CA GLY A 55 14.75 -2.17 -6.81
C GLY A 55 14.04 -2.61 -8.09
N TRP A 56 13.07 -3.53 -8.01
CA TRP A 56 12.37 -4.06 -9.18
C TRP A 56 11.45 -3.01 -9.83
N ARG A 57 11.93 -2.38 -10.90
CA ARG A 57 11.21 -1.31 -11.59
C ARG A 57 9.86 -1.73 -12.19
N TRP A 58 9.74 -2.95 -12.72
CA TRP A 58 8.46 -3.46 -13.25
C TRP A 58 7.40 -3.57 -12.15
N LEU A 59 7.80 -4.00 -10.95
CA LEU A 59 6.92 -4.10 -9.79
C LEU A 59 6.46 -2.70 -9.33
N ALA A 60 7.33 -1.69 -9.41
CA ALA A 60 6.97 -0.32 -9.12
C ALA A 60 5.86 0.21 -10.06
N TYR A 61 5.88 -0.11 -11.35
CA TYR A 61 4.80 0.26 -12.27
C TYR A 61 3.47 -0.42 -11.91
N LEU A 62 3.50 -1.72 -11.64
CA LEU A 62 2.30 -2.46 -11.25
C LEU A 62 1.72 -1.92 -9.94
N LEU A 63 2.58 -1.70 -8.94
CA LEU A 63 2.14 -1.18 -7.65
C LEU A 63 1.66 0.26 -7.74
N PHE A 64 2.25 1.10 -8.58
CA PHE A 64 1.73 2.44 -8.81
C PHE A 64 0.25 2.40 -9.24
N LEU A 65 -0.10 1.58 -10.23
CA LEU A 65 -1.50 1.42 -10.66
C LEU A 65 -2.36 0.79 -9.56
N TRP A 66 -1.85 -0.23 -8.90
CA TRP A 66 -2.57 -0.94 -7.84
C TRP A 66 -2.88 -0.03 -6.65
N MET A 67 -1.97 0.84 -6.24
CA MET A 67 -2.20 1.81 -5.17
C MET A 67 -3.31 2.81 -5.55
N LEU A 68 -3.43 3.23 -6.82
CA LEU A 68 -4.53 4.10 -7.26
C LEU A 68 -5.90 3.41 -7.15
N VAL A 69 -5.96 2.11 -7.47
CA VAL A 69 -7.15 1.29 -7.24
C VAL A 69 -7.43 1.19 -5.73
N GLY A 70 -6.39 0.94 -4.92
CA GLY A 70 -6.46 0.88 -3.47
C GLY A 70 -7.05 2.14 -2.83
N VAL A 71 -6.61 3.33 -3.25
CA VAL A 71 -7.20 4.62 -2.83
C VAL A 71 -8.70 4.67 -3.13
N SER A 72 -9.09 4.31 -4.36
CA SER A 72 -10.47 4.38 -4.82
C SER A 72 -11.38 3.44 -4.01
N VAL A 73 -10.92 2.21 -3.78
CA VAL A 73 -11.63 1.20 -2.96
C VAL A 73 -11.69 1.65 -1.50
N SER A 74 -10.60 2.19 -0.97
CA SER A 74 -10.53 2.65 0.43
C SER A 74 -11.49 3.80 0.69
N ILE A 75 -11.64 4.75 -0.25
CA ILE A 75 -12.64 5.81 -0.15
C ILE A 75 -14.06 5.25 -0.10
N ALA A 76 -14.37 4.23 -0.91
CA ALA A 76 -15.68 3.56 -0.85
C ALA A 76 -15.91 2.87 0.50
N LEU A 77 -14.88 2.27 1.09
CA LEU A 77 -14.97 1.61 2.40
C LEU A 77 -15.25 2.57 3.56
N ILE A 78 -14.84 3.84 3.47
CA ILE A 78 -15.14 4.86 4.51
C ILE A 78 -16.65 4.95 4.76
N TRP A 79 -17.47 4.83 3.72
CA TRP A 79 -18.92 4.98 3.79
C TRP A 79 -19.67 3.65 4.04
N ASN A 80 -18.97 2.52 4.06
CA ASN A 80 -19.58 1.20 4.21
C ASN A 80 -19.96 0.86 5.66
N GLY A 81 -19.31 1.49 6.64
CA GLY A 81 -19.61 1.31 8.08
C GLY A 81 -19.09 0.01 8.71
N ALA A 82 -18.51 -0.91 7.93
CA ALA A 82 -17.97 -2.17 8.45
C ALA A 82 -16.66 -2.04 9.24
N LEU A 83 -15.97 -0.89 9.15
CA LEU A 83 -14.76 -0.56 9.90
C LEU A 83 -14.87 0.85 10.49
N PRO A 84 -14.19 1.15 11.61
CA PRO A 84 -14.05 2.52 12.10
C PRO A 84 -13.45 3.41 11.02
N ALA A 85 -14.08 4.54 10.68
CA ALA A 85 -13.75 5.34 9.50
C ALA A 85 -12.28 5.75 9.38
N TRP A 86 -11.58 5.95 10.51
CA TRP A 86 -10.15 6.28 10.52
C TRP A 86 -9.27 5.21 9.86
N LEU A 87 -9.68 3.94 9.88
CA LEU A 87 -8.90 2.83 9.33
C LEU A 87 -8.89 2.85 7.78
N PRO A 88 -10.04 2.84 7.06
CA PRO A 88 -10.05 3.00 5.61
C PRO A 88 -9.57 4.39 5.16
N THR A 89 -9.70 5.45 5.97
CA THR A 89 -8.97 6.71 5.72
C THR A 89 -7.45 6.48 5.75
N GLY A 90 -6.95 5.73 6.73
CA GLY A 90 -5.53 5.35 6.81
C GLY A 90 -5.05 4.56 5.58
N PHE A 91 -5.86 3.62 5.08
CA PHE A 91 -5.56 2.91 3.83
C PHE A 91 -5.42 3.90 2.66
N ALA A 92 -6.42 4.77 2.47
CA ALA A 92 -6.42 5.75 1.39
C ALA A 92 -5.21 6.69 1.45
N MET A 93 -4.83 7.15 2.64
CA MET A 93 -3.67 8.01 2.82
C MET A 93 -2.35 7.28 2.54
N ALA A 94 -2.19 6.05 3.04
CA ALA A 94 -1.00 5.25 2.81
C ALA A 94 -0.85 4.85 1.32
N ASP A 95 -1.94 4.41 0.69
CA ASP A 95 -1.97 4.07 -0.74
C ASP A 95 -1.70 5.30 -1.61
N GLY A 96 -2.28 6.46 -1.27
CA GLY A 96 -2.03 7.72 -1.97
C GLY A 96 -0.57 8.18 -1.85
N ALA A 97 0.02 8.08 -0.65
CA ALA A 97 1.42 8.39 -0.42
C ALA A 97 2.36 7.41 -1.15
N ALA A 98 2.00 6.12 -1.20
CA ALA A 98 2.72 5.12 -1.97
C ALA A 98 2.68 5.42 -3.48
N ALA A 99 1.49 5.70 -4.03
CA ALA A 99 1.31 6.05 -5.43
C ALA A 99 2.14 7.30 -5.80
N LEU A 100 2.09 8.35 -4.99
CA LEU A 100 2.87 9.56 -5.21
C LEU A 100 4.37 9.28 -5.16
N ALA A 101 4.85 8.56 -4.15
CA ALA A 101 6.26 8.22 -4.02
C ALA A 101 6.77 7.37 -5.19
N LEU A 102 5.99 6.39 -5.64
CA LEU A 102 6.32 5.55 -6.79
C LEU A 102 6.31 6.37 -8.09
N PHE A 103 5.35 7.26 -8.28
CA PHE A 103 5.31 8.17 -9.42
C PHE A 103 6.57 9.03 -9.49
N LEU A 104 6.93 9.70 -8.40
CA LEU A 104 8.13 10.52 -8.33
C LEU A 104 9.40 9.71 -8.60
N ALA A 105 9.47 8.46 -8.12
CA ALA A 105 10.62 7.59 -8.34
C ALA A 105 10.72 7.04 -9.77
N LEU A 106 9.59 6.69 -10.38
CA LEU A 106 9.53 6.12 -11.73
C LEU A 106 9.82 7.16 -12.82
N TRP A 107 9.32 8.38 -12.66
CA TRP A 107 9.43 9.46 -13.65
C TRP A 107 10.49 10.51 -13.35
N ARG A 108 11.34 10.29 -12.34
CA ARG A 108 12.51 11.15 -12.12
C ARG A 108 13.42 11.12 -13.36
N PRO A 109 13.81 12.28 -13.94
CA PRO A 109 14.74 12.32 -15.05
C PRO A 109 16.08 11.67 -14.68
N ALA A 110 16.69 10.94 -15.62
CA ALA A 110 18.08 10.52 -15.46
C ALA A 110 18.94 11.78 -15.34
N GLN A 111 19.71 11.91 -14.26
CA GLN A 111 20.76 12.92 -14.20
C GLN A 111 21.84 12.43 -15.17
N GLY A 112 21.89 13.06 -16.35
CA GLY A 112 22.91 12.82 -17.36
C GLY A 112 24.28 13.35 -16.95
#